data_AF-A0A3D1VHN4-F1
#
_entry.id   AF-A0A3D1VHN4-F1
#
_cell.length_a   1.000
_cell.length_b   1.000
_cell.length_c   1.000
_cell.angle_alpha   90.00
_cell.angle_beta   90.00
_cell.angle_gamma   90.00
#
_symmetry.space_group_name_H-M   'P 1'
#
loop_
_entity.id
_entity.type
_entity.pdbx_description
1 polymer ?
#
loop_
_entity_poly.entity_id
_entity_poly.type
_entity_poly.pdbx_seq_one_letter_code
_entity_poly.pdbx_strand_id
1 'polypeptide(L)' 'YNFVRDVAMDGGALLFVGTKKQAQDAIKEEAERAGMFYVINRWPGGMLTNFKT' A
#
# COMPACT_ATOMS: atom_id res chain seq x y z
N TYR A 1 -3.14 17.23 -1.86
CA TYR A 1 -2.53 16.68 -0.64
C TYR A 1 -3.55 16.36 0.46
N ASN A 2 -4.77 16.92 0.40
CA ASN A 2 -5.75 16.75 1.48
C ASN A 2 -6.34 15.34 1.53
N PHE A 3 -6.68 14.73 0.38
CA PHE A 3 -7.33 13.42 0.35
C PHE A 3 -6.62 12.32 1.16
N VAL A 4 -5.29 12.15 0.99
CA VAL A 4 -4.53 11.11 1.73
C VAL A 4 -4.52 11.40 3.23
N ARG A 5 -4.44 12.69 3.60
CA ARG A 5 -4.50 13.12 5.00
C ARG A 5 -5.88 12.87 5.60
N ASP A 6 -6.94 13.21 4.88
CA ASP A 6 -8.32 13.05 5.32
C ASP A 6 -8.63 11.55 5.51
N VAL A 7 -8.24 10.70 4.55
CA VAL A 7 -8.38 9.24 4.66
C VAL A 7 -7.60 8.67 5.85
N ALA A 8 -6.38 9.14 6.08
CA ALA A 8 -5.60 8.70 7.23
C ALA A 8 -6.21 9.16 8.57
N MET A 9 -6.78 10.36 8.61
CA MET A 9 -7.45 10.90 9.81
C MET A 9 -8.76 10.16 10.12
N ASP A 10 -9.49 9.73 9.09
CA ASP A 10 -10.70 8.93 9.22
C ASP A 10 -10.41 7.46 9.58
N GLY A 11 -9.15 7.08 9.77
CA GLY A 11 -8.73 5.72 10.09
C GLY A 11 -8.78 4.77 8.91
N GLY A 12 -8.81 5.29 7.68
CA GLY A 12 -8.78 4.51 6.45
C GLY A 12 -7.45 3.79 6.25
N ALA A 13 -7.52 2.58 5.71
CA ALA A 13 -6.34 1.80 5.36
C ALA A 13 -5.77 2.25 4.00
N LEU A 14 -4.47 2.54 3.97
CA LEU A 14 -3.73 2.85 2.74
C LEU A 14 -2.88 1.65 2.32
N LEU A 15 -2.84 1.40 1.02
CA LEU A 15 -2.05 0.33 0.41
C LEU A 15 -1.00 0.91 -0.53
N PHE A 16 0.27 0.75 -0.17
CA PHE A 16 1.40 1.19 -0.99
C PHE A 16 1.76 0.11 -1.99
N VAL A 17 1.88 0.43 -3.28
CA VAL A 17 2.17 -0.56 -4.32
C VAL A 17 3.35 -0.11 -5.18
N GLY A 18 4.38 -0.93 -5.25
CA GLY A 18 5.45 -0.71 -6.21
C GLY A 18 6.33 -1.92 -6.39
N THR A 19 6.23 -2.51 -7.58
CA THR A 19 6.84 -3.80 -7.92
C THR A 19 8.20 -3.66 -8.62
N LYS A 20 8.61 -2.43 -8.94
CA LYS A 20 9.90 -2.13 -9.57
C LYS A 20 11.01 -2.27 -8.54
N LYS A 21 12.11 -2.94 -8.88
CA LYS A 21 13.27 -3.15 -7.99
C LYS A 21 13.76 -1.87 -7.31
N GLN A 22 13.80 -0.74 -8.03
CA GLN A 22 14.24 0.54 -7.49
C GLN A 22 13.29 1.14 -6.43
N ALA A 23 12.02 0.72 -6.42
CA ALA A 23 11.00 1.26 -5.55
C ALA A 23 10.67 0.35 -4.36
N GLN A 24 11.14 -0.90 -4.36
CA GLN A 24 10.77 -1.89 -3.34
C GLN A 24 11.22 -1.46 -1.94
N ASP A 25 12.50 -1.10 -1.79
CA ASP A 25 13.06 -0.76 -0.48
C ASP A 25 12.42 0.51 0.07
N ALA A 26 12.28 1.55 -0.76
CA ALA A 26 11.66 2.81 -0.36
C ALA A 26 10.19 2.63 0.06
N ILE A 27 9.41 1.87 -0.72
CA ILE A 27 7.99 1.66 -0.42
C ILE A 27 7.80 0.83 0.85
N LYS A 28 8.62 -0.21 1.03
CA LYS A 28 8.58 -1.04 2.22
C LYS A 28 8.90 -0.22 3.46
N GLU A 29 9.99 0.54 3.43
CA GLU A 29 10.44 1.34 4.58
C GLU A 29 9.39 2.39 4.97
N GLU A 30 8.82 3.12 4.00
CA GLU A 30 7.80 4.14 4.32
C GLU A 30 6.48 3.54 4.79
N ALA A 31 6.05 2.42 4.23
CA ALA A 31 4.83 1.75 4.67
C ALA A 31 4.97 1.17 6.08
N GLU A 32 6.13 0.59 6.41
CA GLU A 32 6.45 0.11 7.76
C GLU A 32 6.52 1.28 8.76
N ARG A 33 7.16 2.39 8.40
CA ARG A 33 7.18 3.63 9.21
C ARG A 33 5.78 4.17 9.47
N ALA A 34 4.92 4.15 8.46
CA ALA A 34 3.55 4.65 8.55
C ALA A 34 2.58 3.64 9.20
N GLY A 35 3.00 2.39 9.44
CA GLY A 35 2.13 1.32 9.94
C GLY A 35 1.02 0.92 8.95
N MET A 36 1.26 1.09 7.65
CA MET A 36 0.29 0.87 6.58
C MET A 36 0.64 -0.37 5.73
N PHE A 37 -0.30 -0.83 4.90
CA PHE A 37 -0.11 -2.02 4.08
C PHE A 37 0.74 -1.73 2.84
N TYR A 38 1.49 -2.72 2.35
CA TYR A 38 2.29 -2.57 1.13
C TYR A 38 2.36 -3.84 0.28
N VAL A 39 2.62 -3.66 -1.02
CA VAL A 39 2.95 -4.72 -2.00
C VAL A 39 4.17 -4.29 -2.81
N ILE A 40 5.29 -4.95 -2.55
CA ILE A 40 6.57 -4.72 -3.25
C ILE A 40 6.91 -5.82 -4.27
N ASN A 41 6.30 -6.99 -4.15
CA ASN A 41 6.49 -8.10 -5.08
C ASN A 41 5.39 -8.09 -6.15
N ARG A 42 5.32 -9.15 -6.96
CA ARG A 42 4.28 -9.31 -7.98
C ARG A 42 2.89 -9.13 -7.37
N TRP A 43 2.12 -8.22 -7.95
CA TRP A 43 0.70 -8.05 -7.66
C TRP A 43 -0.12 -9.17 -8.33
N PRO A 44 -0.76 -10.07 -7.56
CA PRO A 44 -1.66 -11.07 -8.13
C PRO A 44 -2.94 -10.39 -8.62
N GLY A 45 -3.37 -10.72 -9.84
CA GLY A 45 -4.66 -10.26 -10.34
C GLY A 45 -5.78 -10.72 -9.41
N GLY A 46 -6.69 -9.81 -9.05
CA GLY A 46 -7.79 -10.11 -8.13
C GLY A 46 -7.54 -9.73 -6.66
N MET A 47 -6.37 -9.21 -6.29
CA MET A 47 -6.03 -8.89 -4.88
C MET A 47 -7.04 -7.94 -4.20
N LEU A 48 -7.72 -7.06 -4.96
CA LEU A 48 -8.73 -6.12 -4.45
C LEU A 48 -10.16 -6.45 -4.86
N THR A 49 -10.37 -7.46 -5.71
CA THR A 49 -11.69 -7.78 -6.27
C THR A 49 -12.14 -9.19 -5.94
N ASN A 50 -11.22 -10.07 -5.53
CA ASN A 50 -11.46 -11.45 -5.18
C ASN A 50 -10.90 -11.81 -3.79
N PHE A 51 -11.51 -11.24 -2.74
CA PHE A 51 -11.10 -11.48 -1.36
C PHE A 51 -11.67 -12.75 -0.72
N LYS A 52 -12.68 -13.38 -1.34
CA LYS A 52 -13.39 -14.55 -0.76
C LYS A 52 -12.69 -15.88 -1.00
N THR A 53 -11.65 -15.90 -1.82
CA THR A 53 -10.90 -17.12 -2.16
C THR A 53 -9.84 -17.37 -1.10
#